data_AF-A0A8T5UYZ3-F1
#
_entry.id   AF-A0A8T5UYZ3-F1
#
_cell.length_a   1.000
_cell.length_b   1.000
_cell.length_c   1.000
_cell.angle_alpha   90.00
_cell.angle_beta   90.00
_cell.angle_gamma   90.00
#
_symmetry.space_group_name_H-M   'P 1'
#
loop_
_entity.id
_entity.type
_entity.pdbx_description
1 polymer ?
#
loop_
_entity_poly.entity_id
_entity_poly.type
_entity_poly.pdbx_seq_one_letter_code
_entity_poly.pdbx_strand_id
1 'polypeptide(L)'
;MVLESNLLGLQSIVPTLLILVKYSPLITSIANICLLVGMLYVYLERYLKVKSKFTTTLVLVSLLFLVQNILFSIYFIFNLPETPINAVLPLVFLGLEFTALTLLLMITRE
;
A
#
# COMPACT_ATOMS: atom_id res chain seq x y z
N MET A 1 23.32 21.02 29.32
CA MET A 1 22.37 20.05 29.90
C MET A 1 21.07 19.87 29.11
N VAL A 2 20.13 20.84 29.03
CA VAL A 2 18.85 20.64 28.29
C VAL A 2 19.05 20.54 26.75
N LEU A 3 20.01 21.29 26.18
CA LEU A 3 20.30 21.23 24.75
C LEU A 3 20.98 19.90 24.35
N GLU A 4 21.84 19.35 25.22
CA GLU A 4 22.52 18.07 25.01
C GLU A 4 21.56 16.88 25.14
N SER A 5 20.60 16.94 26.07
CA SER A 5 19.55 15.91 26.19
C SER A 5 18.62 15.88 24.97
N ASN A 6 18.31 17.04 24.39
CA ASN A 6 17.52 17.12 23.16
C ASN A 6 18.31 16.63 21.93
N LEU A 7 19.62 16.90 21.89
CA LEU A 7 20.51 16.44 20.82
C LEU A 7 20.68 14.91 20.85
N LEU A 8 20.86 14.32 22.04
CA LEU A 8 20.87 12.87 22.27
C LEU A 8 19.52 12.22 21.91
N GLY A 9 18.41 12.86 22.24
CA GLY A 9 17.08 12.45 21.81
C GLY A 9 16.95 12.41 20.29
N LEU A 10 17.32 13.49 19.60
CA LEU A 10 17.27 13.57 18.14
C LEU A 10 18.16 12.51 17.47
N GLN A 11 19.36 12.26 18.02
CA GLN A 11 20.31 11.28 17.49
C GLN A 11 19.78 9.84 17.57
N SER A 12 18.90 9.55 18.54
CA SER A 12 18.21 8.26 18.65
C SER A 12 16.97 8.14 17.76
N ILE A 13 16.27 9.24 17.47
CA ILE A 13 15.03 9.26 16.69
C ILE A 13 15.31 9.15 15.18
N VAL A 14 16.34 9.84 14.69
CA VAL A 14 16.69 9.86 13.26
C VAL A 14 16.89 8.45 12.66
N PRO A 15 17.68 7.53 13.26
CA PRO A 15 17.86 6.20 12.71
C PRO A 15 16.55 5.38 12.75
N THR A 16 15.73 5.54 13.79
CA THR A 16 14.43 4.87 13.91
C THR A 16 13.46 5.31 12.82
N LEU A 17 13.37 6.62 12.55
CA LEU A 17 12.55 7.15 11.46
C LEU A 17 13.04 6.67 10.10
N LEU A 18 14.36 6.59 9.90
CA LEU A 18 14.96 6.14 8.65
C LEU A 18 14.62 4.66 8.40
N ILE A 19 14.70 3.81 9.42
CA ILE A 19 14.26 2.41 9.35
C ILE A 19 12.77 2.35 8.98
N LEU A 20 11.92 3.13 9.64
CA LEU A 20 10.48 3.14 9.37
C LEU A 20 10.16 3.50 7.92
N VAL A 21 10.85 4.49 7.34
CA VAL A 21 10.71 4.88 5.93
C VAL A 21 11.14 3.77 4.97
N LYS A 22 12.14 2.94 5.33
CA LYS A 22 12.57 1.82 4.49
C LYS A 22 11.52 0.70 4.44
N TYR A 23 10.79 0.49 5.53
CA TYR A 23 9.73 -0.53 5.62
C TYR A 23 8.36 -0.04 5.15
N SER A 24 8.15 1.27 5.03
CA SER A 24 6.83 1.82 4.67
C SER A 24 6.28 1.36 3.30
N PRO A 25 7.08 1.12 2.23
CA PRO A 25 6.54 0.59 0.98
C PRO A 25 6.00 -0.84 1.15
N LEU A 26 6.68 -1.67 1.93
CA LEU A 26 6.23 -3.04 2.23
C LEU A 26 4.90 -3.00 3.01
N ILE A 27 4.83 -2.18 4.05
CA ILE A 27 3.61 -2.02 4.87
C ILE A 27 2.43 -1.54 4.00
N THR A 28 2.69 -0.55 3.14
CA THR A 28 1.66 0.00 2.24
C THR A 28 1.19 -1.04 1.23
N SER A 29 2.11 -1.82 0.67
CA SER A 29 1.76 -2.90 -0.26
C SER A 29 0.90 -3.99 0.40
N ILE A 30 1.21 -4.37 1.64
CA ILE A 30 0.39 -5.31 2.41
C ILE A 30 -1.01 -4.73 2.67
N ALA A 31 -1.09 -3.44 3.05
CA ALA A 31 -2.37 -2.78 3.26
C ALA A 31 -3.23 -2.75 1.98
N ASN A 32 -2.62 -2.49 0.82
CA ASN A 32 -3.28 -2.57 -0.48
C ASN A 32 -3.80 -3.98 -0.79
N ILE A 33 -3.03 -5.03 -0.50
CA ILE A 33 -3.48 -6.42 -0.68
C ILE A 33 -4.75 -6.67 0.13
N CYS A 34 -4.77 -6.28 1.41
CA CYS A 34 -5.93 -6.44 2.27
C CYS A 34 -7.17 -5.71 1.71
N LEU A 35 -7.01 -4.46 1.27
CA LEU A 35 -8.10 -3.69 0.65
C LEU A 35 -8.60 -4.33 -0.65
N LEU A 36 -7.68 -4.76 -1.52
CA LEU A 36 -7.99 -5.38 -2.80
C LEU A 36 -8.74 -6.70 -2.64
N VAL A 37 -8.35 -7.53 -1.66
CA VAL A 37 -9.08 -8.76 -1.34
C VAL A 37 -10.50 -8.43 -0.87
N GLY A 38 -10.67 -7.41 -0.01
CA GLY A 38 -11.98 -6.93 0.41
C GLY A 38 -12.85 -6.44 -0.76
N MET A 39 -12.27 -5.66 -1.67
CA MET A 39 -12.96 -5.20 -2.87
C MET A 39 -13.34 -6.35 -3.81
N LEU A 40 -12.41 -7.28 -4.07
CA LEU A 40 -12.67 -8.44 -4.91
C LEU A 40 -13.83 -9.27 -4.38
N TYR A 41 -13.92 -9.45 -3.06
CA TYR A 41 -15.06 -10.13 -2.44
C TYR A 41 -16.39 -9.44 -2.79
N VAL A 42 -16.47 -8.11 -2.59
CA VAL A 42 -17.67 -7.32 -2.91
C VAL A 42 -18.00 -7.36 -4.41
N TYR A 43 -16.99 -7.27 -5.27
CA TYR A 43 -17.19 -7.23 -6.72
C TYR A 43 -17.59 -8.58 -7.29
N LEU A 44 -17.02 -9.68 -6.77
CA LEU A 44 -17.43 -11.03 -7.15
C LEU A 44 -18.88 -11.30 -6.76
N GLU A 45 -19.31 -10.86 -5.58
CA GLU A 45 -20.71 -11.01 -5.16
C GLU A 45 -21.67 -10.25 -6.09
N ARG A 46 -21.33 -9.01 -6.47
CA ARG A 46 -22.12 -8.22 -7.43
C ARG A 46 -22.07 -8.78 -8.85
N TYR A 47 -20.93 -9.31 -9.28
CA TYR A 47 -20.77 -9.94 -10.59
C TYR A 47 -21.69 -11.15 -10.74
N LEU A 48 -21.81 -11.98 -9.71
CA LEU A 48 -22.71 -13.13 -9.71
C LEU A 48 -24.19 -12.72 -9.80
N LYS A 49 -24.56 -11.57 -9.25
CA LYS A 49 -25.95 -11.07 -9.24
C LYS A 49 -26.35 -10.32 -10.51
N VAL A 50 -25.46 -9.48 -11.09
CA VAL A 50 -25.84 -8.50 -12.12
C VAL A 50 -25.10 -8.73 -13.47
N LYS A 51 -24.10 -9.61 -13.55
CA LYS A 51 -23.33 -9.95 -14.77
C LYS A 51 -23.12 -8.77 -15.75
N SER A 52 -22.76 -7.60 -15.22
CA SER A 52 -22.48 -6.42 -16.03
C SER A 52 -21.03 -6.45 -16.53
N LYS A 53 -20.81 -6.10 -17.80
CA LYS A 53 -19.46 -5.95 -18.39
C LYS A 53 -18.59 -4.98 -17.57
N PHE A 54 -19.20 -3.98 -16.93
CA PHE A 54 -18.52 -3.03 -16.05
C PHE A 54 -17.91 -3.70 -14.82
N THR A 55 -18.66 -4.59 -14.15
CA THR A 55 -18.18 -5.32 -12.97
C THR A 55 -17.06 -6.29 -13.32
N THR A 56 -17.13 -6.94 -14.49
CA THR A 56 -16.04 -7.81 -14.97
C THR A 56 -14.72 -7.07 -15.13
N THR A 57 -14.76 -5.87 -15.72
CA THR A 57 -13.56 -5.02 -15.86
C THR A 57 -13.02 -4.61 -14.49
N LEU A 58 -13.89 -4.24 -13.56
CA LEU A 58 -13.50 -3.89 -12.19
C LEU A 58 -12.82 -5.06 -11.45
N VAL A 59 -13.35 -6.28 -11.59
CA VAL A 59 -12.74 -7.49 -11.04
C VAL A 59 -11.36 -7.73 -11.65
N LEU A 60 -11.23 -7.65 -12.98
CA LEU A 60 -9.95 -7.86 -13.67
C LEU A 60 -8.90 -6.82 -13.28
N VAL A 61 -9.29 -5.54 -13.21
CA VAL A 61 -8.40 -4.45 -12.77
C VAL A 61 -7.96 -4.69 -11.33
N SER A 62 -8.90 -4.99 -10.42
CA SER A 62 -8.57 -5.29 -9.01
C SER A 62 -7.64 -6.50 -8.89
N LEU A 63 -7.82 -7.53 -9.72
CA LEU A 63 -6.97 -8.71 -9.73
C LEU A 63 -5.56 -8.40 -10.25
N LEU A 64 -5.44 -7.54 -11.26
CA LEU A 64 -4.14 -7.08 -11.76
C LEU A 64 -3.38 -6.29 -10.68
N PHE A 65 -4.05 -5.35 -10.00
CA PHE A 65 -3.48 -4.62 -8.87
C PHE A 65 -3.13 -5.54 -7.70
N LEU A 66 -3.92 -6.59 -7.44
CA LEU A 66 -3.61 -7.57 -6.40
C LEU A 66 -2.31 -8.30 -6.70
N VAL A 67 -2.15 -8.80 -7.93
CA VAL A 67 -0.91 -9.46 -8.36
C VAL A 67 0.27 -8.50 -8.27
N GLN A 68 0.10 -7.26 -8.74
CA GLN A 68 1.13 -6.22 -8.65
C GLN A 68 1.58 -5.98 -7.20
N ASN A 69 0.66 -5.84 -6.24
CA ASN A 69 1.03 -5.64 -4.83
C ASN A 69 1.67 -6.88 -4.21
N ILE A 70 1.24 -8.09 -4.56
CA ILE A 70 1.91 -9.31 -4.10
C ILE A 70 3.35 -9.33 -4.60
N LEU A 71 3.59 -9.02 -5.88
CA LEU A 71 4.94 -8.95 -6.45
C LEU A 71 5.79 -7.87 -5.77
N PHE A 72 5.24 -6.68 -5.50
CA PHE A 72 5.93 -5.64 -4.77
C PHE A 72 6.25 -6.05 -3.32
N SER A 73 5.31 -6.66 -2.62
CA SER A 73 5.54 -7.16 -1.26
C SER A 73 6.67 -8.18 -1.22
N ILE A 74 6.66 -9.15 -2.14
CA ILE A 74 7.75 -10.14 -2.28
C ILE A 74 9.07 -9.43 -2.62
N TYR A 75 9.06 -8.49 -3.55
CA TYR A 75 10.25 -7.72 -3.93
C TYR A 75 10.85 -6.99 -2.72
N PHE A 76 10.02 -6.29 -1.94
CA PHE A 76 10.49 -5.54 -0.77
C PHE A 76 10.91 -6.42 0.41
N ILE A 77 10.51 -7.68 0.47
CA ILE A 77 11.05 -8.64 1.45
C ILE A 77 12.52 -8.94 1.15
N PHE A 78 12.87 -9.13 -0.13
CA PHE A 78 14.24 -9.48 -0.53
C PHE A 78 15.13 -8.27 -0.84
N ASN A 79 14.54 -7.17 -1.30
CA ASN A 79 15.23 -5.96 -1.72
C ASN A 79 14.66 -4.75 -0.97
N LEU A 80 15.03 -4.63 0.30
CA LEU A 80 14.72 -3.43 1.05
C LEU A 80 15.45 -2.23 0.41
N PRO A 81 14.80 -1.06 0.23
CA PRO A 81 15.45 0.12 -0.29
C PRO A 81 16.67 0.46 0.57
N GLU A 82 17.86 0.58 -0.03
CA GLU A 82 19.08 0.86 0.75
C GLU A 82 19.04 2.27 1.37
N THR A 83 18.49 3.22 0.61
CA THR A 83 18.33 4.62 0.97
C THR A 83 16.84 4.99 1.08
N PRO A 84 16.48 5.96 1.94
CA PRO A 84 15.10 6.43 2.06
C PRO A 84 14.59 7.08 0.76
N ILE A 85 15.48 7.70 -0.03
CA ILE A 85 15.14 8.29 -1.34
C ILE A 85 14.62 7.23 -2.30
N ASN A 86 15.21 6.02 -2.30
CA ASN A 86 14.75 4.91 -3.13
C ASN A 86 13.39 4.35 -2.65
N ALA A 87 13.00 4.61 -1.40
CA ALA A 87 11.68 4.24 -0.87
C ALA A 87 10.58 5.25 -1.26
N VAL A 88 10.92 6.50 -1.59
CA VAL A 88 9.93 7.56 -1.87
C VAL A 88 9.08 7.22 -3.10
N LEU A 89 9.71 6.86 -4.22
CA LEU A 89 8.98 6.61 -5.46
C LEU A 89 7.99 5.44 -5.33
N PRO A 90 8.39 4.26 -4.80
CA PRO A 90 7.44 3.19 -4.53
C PRO A 90 6.36 3.57 -3.53
N LEU A 91 6.72 4.33 -2.48
CA LEU A 91 5.77 4.74 -1.46
C LEU A 91 4.69 5.67 -2.03
N VAL A 92 5.06 6.65 -2.86
CA VAL A 92 4.10 7.53 -3.53
C VAL A 92 3.19 6.72 -4.46
N PHE A 93 3.75 5.81 -5.25
CA PHE A 93 2.97 4.97 -6.15
C PHE A 93 1.97 4.09 -5.39
N LEU A 94 2.44 3.34 -4.39
CA LEU A 94 1.59 2.46 -3.57
C LEU A 94 0.57 3.23 -2.71
N GLY A 95 0.93 4.43 -2.23
CA GLY A 95 0.05 5.29 -1.45
C GLY A 95 -1.05 5.94 -2.29
N LEU A 96 -0.75 6.34 -3.53
CA LEU A 96 -1.77 6.78 -4.49
C LEU A 96 -2.72 5.62 -4.84
N GLU A 97 -2.17 4.41 -5.01
CA GLU A 97 -2.97 3.21 -5.22
C GLU A 97 -3.92 2.94 -4.04
N PHE A 98 -3.42 2.97 -2.80
CA PHE A 98 -4.22 2.84 -1.58
C PHE A 98 -5.39 3.83 -1.55
N THR A 99 -5.11 5.09 -1.89
CA THR A 99 -6.10 6.16 -1.92
C THR A 99 -7.16 5.90 -2.98
N ALA A 100 -6.74 5.52 -4.19
CA ALA A 100 -7.64 5.18 -5.29
C ALA A 100 -8.55 3.99 -4.94
N LEU A 101 -8.00 2.93 -4.34
CA LEU A 101 -8.75 1.75 -3.90
C LEU A 101 -9.75 2.09 -2.81
N THR A 102 -9.34 2.90 -1.83
CA THR A 102 -10.23 3.35 -0.75
C THR A 102 -11.40 4.16 -1.29
N LEU A 103 -11.15 5.11 -2.21
CA LEU A 103 -12.20 5.89 -2.86
C LEU A 103 -13.14 5.02 -3.68
N LEU A 104 -12.60 4.07 -4.46
CA LEU A 104 -13.38 3.16 -5.27
C LEU A 104 -14.28 2.24 -4.40
N LEU A 105 -13.76 1.77 -3.26
CA LEU A 105 -14.54 1.01 -2.29
C LEU A 105 -15.64 1.86 -1.65
N MET A 106 -15.34 3.11 -1.30
CA MET A 106 -16.34 4.05 -0.77
C MET A 106 -17.49 4.26 -1.75
N ILE A 107 -17.18 4.57 -3.02
CA ILE A 107 -18.18 4.77 -4.08
C ILE A 107 -18.98 3.50 -4.35
N THR A 108 -18.36 2.32 -4.26
CA THR A 108 -19.08 1.06 -4.51
C THR A 108 -20.01 0.67 -3.36
N ARG A 109 -19.77 1.19 -2.14
CA ARG A 109 -20.60 0.88 -0.96
C ARG A 109 -21.87 1.74 -0.90
N GLU A 110 -21.85 2.95 -1.45
CA GLU A 110 -23.04 3.78 -1.71
C GLU A 110 -23.96 3.15 -2.76
#